data_AF-A0A196S6G2-F1
#
_entry.id   AF-A0A196S6G2-F1
#
_cell.length_a   1.000
_cell.length_b   1.000
_cell.length_c   1.000
_cell.angle_alpha   90.00
_cell.angle_beta   90.00
_cell.angle_gamma   90.00
#
_symmetry.space_group_name_H-M   'P 1'
#
loop_
_entity.id
_entity.type
_entity.pdbx_description
1 polymer ?
#
loop_
_entity_poly.entity_id
_entity_poly.type
_entity_poly.pdbx_seq_one_letter_code
_entity_poly.pdbx_strand_id
1 'polypeptide(L)'
;MDIREGEDGESIHRLFKRGILLLEWKTLYDEVIGDFSVYCGRALFSQEWKNFMSGKDQRRVVNQKNGLILRIRDALSGHLIYSGEFNRKRERHGHGFVYDANNGRRLYYGLFLNDALQIKLQDFLDDHTMIEYHPTEIYRGGYAFLENEQRCVRHGHGTVVIDGNPPVEVNWVYGVEMGWDNALMQKLLPEFNTITTLSIPSDAYNEADFTRLSLKAIPCLASITIGDRCFAHVKELVIEDLPRLATLSIGRNSFTRAANGCARDASRHFNLSGCCQLAEVSVGAFSFSDYSSFALHDLDRLERLSIGAVGAASSCFAYASFRLENLPALRTVILGDYCFLYASVISLQQLPCLQRLQFGVAACCGSEDAALVLKELPRLYSVQSIRYSFQAVQSVCCENVPIVMRWCAPCAFQHVRKVDVRNAHRMSRILNG
;
A
#
# COMPACT_ATOMS: atom_id res chain seq x y z
N MET A 1 31.01 13.73 -43.00
CA MET A 1 31.77 13.98 -41.76
C MET A 1 31.70 15.47 -41.53
N ASP A 2 31.39 15.89 -40.31
CA ASP A 2 31.25 17.29 -39.92
C ASP A 2 32.32 17.60 -38.87
N ILE A 3 33.02 18.72 -39.00
CA ILE A 3 34.15 19.12 -38.15
C ILE A 3 33.91 20.55 -37.69
N ARG A 4 33.96 20.77 -36.38
CA ARG A 4 33.90 22.11 -35.78
C ARG A 4 35.19 22.37 -35.04
N GLU A 5 35.98 23.30 -35.56
CA GLU A 5 37.25 23.74 -34.99
C GLU A 5 37.01 24.77 -33.87
N GLY A 6 37.72 24.62 -32.75
CA GLY A 6 37.79 25.59 -31.66
C GLY A 6 39.07 26.43 -31.73
N GLU A 7 39.06 27.61 -31.10
CA GLU A 7 40.17 28.58 -31.15
C GLU A 7 41.47 28.09 -30.46
N ASP A 8 41.38 27.06 -29.61
CA ASP A 8 42.49 26.53 -28.79
C ASP A 8 43.16 25.25 -29.36
N GLY A 9 42.89 24.90 -30.62
CA GLY A 9 43.41 23.68 -31.26
C GLY A 9 42.65 22.39 -30.91
N GLU A 10 41.60 22.48 -30.07
CA GLU A 10 40.64 21.40 -29.85
C GLU A 10 39.57 21.40 -30.96
N SER A 11 39.31 20.25 -31.57
CA SER A 11 38.29 20.09 -32.61
C SER A 11 37.31 18.97 -32.25
N ILE A 12 36.01 19.20 -32.52
CA ILE A 12 34.96 18.20 -32.35
C ILE A 12 34.61 17.62 -33.71
N HIS A 13 34.71 16.30 -33.83
CA HIS A 13 34.43 15.53 -35.04
C HIS A 13 33.14 14.76 -34.91
N ARG A 14 32.32 14.75 -35.97
CA ARG A 14 31.05 14.02 -36.02
C ARG A 14 30.92 13.21 -37.30
N LEU A 15 30.59 11.92 -37.13
CA LEU A 15 30.27 11.01 -38.22
C LEU A 15 28.77 10.85 -38.34
N PHE A 16 28.23 11.17 -39.51
CA PHE A 16 26.82 10.97 -39.85
C PHE A 16 26.67 9.93 -40.96
N LYS A 17 25.62 9.11 -40.88
CA LYS A 17 25.20 8.23 -41.97
C LYS A 17 23.70 8.44 -42.22
N ARG A 18 23.36 8.85 -43.45
CA ARG A 18 21.97 9.16 -43.86
C ARG A 18 21.29 10.16 -42.89
N GLY A 19 22.02 11.19 -42.47
CA GLY A 19 21.53 12.23 -41.56
C GLY A 19 21.49 11.86 -40.07
N ILE A 20 21.81 10.61 -39.71
CA ILE A 20 21.84 10.15 -38.32
C ILE A 20 23.26 10.26 -37.78
N LEU A 21 23.45 10.94 -36.65
CA LEU A 21 24.73 10.97 -35.92
C LEU A 21 25.05 9.55 -35.45
N LEU A 22 26.26 9.07 -35.74
CA LEU A 22 26.75 7.75 -35.35
C LEU A 22 27.89 7.81 -34.34
N LEU A 23 28.79 8.79 -34.48
CA LEU A 23 30.00 8.92 -33.65
C LEU A 23 30.35 10.39 -33.45
N GLU A 24 30.73 10.77 -32.24
CA GLU A 24 31.31 12.07 -31.90
C GLU A 24 32.59 11.86 -31.09
N TRP A 25 33.66 12.61 -31.38
CA TRP A 25 34.92 12.57 -30.62
C TRP A 25 35.67 13.90 -30.71
N LYS A 26 36.70 14.05 -29.88
CA LYS A 26 37.54 15.24 -29.80
C LYS A 26 38.99 14.94 -30.19
N THR A 27 39.64 15.92 -30.82
CA THR A 27 41.09 15.90 -31.07
C THR A 27 41.74 17.17 -30.54
N LEU A 28 43.01 17.09 -30.16
CA LEU A 28 43.87 18.23 -29.87
C LEU A 28 45.14 18.08 -30.71
N TYR A 29 45.41 19.04 -31.60
CA TYR A 29 46.51 18.95 -32.58
C TYR A 29 46.54 17.61 -33.34
N ASP A 30 45.40 17.21 -33.91
CA ASP A 30 45.18 15.95 -34.63
C ASP A 30 45.29 14.65 -33.82
N GLU A 31 45.63 14.71 -32.53
CA GLU A 31 45.62 13.54 -31.65
C GLU A 31 44.25 13.36 -30.97
N VAL A 32 43.72 12.14 -30.93
CA VAL A 32 42.46 11.84 -30.24
C VAL A 32 42.59 11.99 -28.73
N ILE A 33 41.66 12.73 -28.11
CA ILE A 33 41.66 12.99 -26.67
C ILE A 33 40.31 12.64 -26.03
N GLY A 34 40.36 12.28 -24.74
CA GLY A 34 39.18 12.00 -23.94
C GLY A 34 38.32 10.86 -24.49
N ASP A 35 37.01 11.12 -24.56
CA ASP A 35 36.01 10.13 -24.95
C ASP A 35 35.55 10.29 -26.39
N PHE A 36 35.13 9.16 -26.97
CA PHE A 36 34.18 9.16 -28.07
C PHE A 36 32.80 8.70 -27.58
N SER A 37 31.76 9.18 -28.25
CA SER A 37 30.36 8.84 -28.00
C SER A 37 29.73 8.23 -29.24
N VAL A 38 29.00 7.13 -29.07
CA VAL A 38 28.32 6.39 -30.16
C VAL A 38 26.82 6.61 -30.07
N TYR A 39 26.16 6.78 -31.22
CA TYR A 39 24.77 7.18 -31.32
C TYR A 39 23.96 6.28 -32.26
N CYS A 40 22.66 6.14 -31.97
CA CYS A 40 21.64 5.57 -32.86
C CYS A 40 20.28 6.22 -32.53
N GLY A 41 20.07 7.44 -33.02
CA GLY A 41 18.94 8.30 -32.63
C GLY A 41 19.06 8.90 -31.21
N ARG A 42 19.79 8.24 -30.30
CA ARG A 42 20.21 8.71 -28.97
C ARG A 42 21.64 8.29 -28.67
N ALA A 43 22.28 8.92 -27.69
CA ALA A 43 23.58 8.46 -27.18
C ALA A 43 23.44 7.05 -26.62
N LEU A 44 24.16 6.09 -27.20
CA LEU A 44 24.18 4.70 -26.76
C LEU A 44 25.20 4.52 -25.64
N PHE A 45 26.43 4.95 -25.87
CA PHE A 45 27.49 4.91 -24.88
C PHE A 45 28.61 5.89 -25.19
N SER A 46 29.43 6.19 -24.18
CA SER A 46 30.72 6.84 -24.33
C SER A 46 31.85 5.94 -23.81
N GLN A 47 33.04 6.07 -24.38
CA GLN A 47 34.23 5.30 -24.02
C GLN A 47 35.49 6.15 -24.22
N GLU A 48 36.49 5.95 -23.37
CA GLU A 48 37.78 6.64 -23.48
C GLU A 48 38.64 5.99 -24.58
N TRP A 49 39.27 6.82 -25.41
CA TRP A 49 40.17 6.36 -26.48
C TRP A 49 41.32 5.51 -25.96
N LYS A 50 41.96 5.95 -24.86
CA LYS A 50 43.07 5.21 -24.24
C LYS A 50 42.63 3.82 -23.79
N ASN A 51 41.47 3.71 -23.15
CA ASN A 51 40.92 2.42 -22.77
C ASN A 51 40.64 1.54 -24.00
N PHE A 52 40.00 2.10 -25.04
CA PHE A 52 39.67 1.38 -26.27
C PHE A 52 40.90 0.82 -27.00
N MET A 53 41.99 1.60 -27.09
CA MET A 53 43.22 1.20 -27.80
C MET A 53 44.16 0.33 -26.95
N SER A 54 43.97 0.27 -25.63
CA SER A 54 44.92 -0.40 -24.72
C SER A 54 44.92 -1.93 -24.79
N GLY A 55 43.95 -2.55 -25.47
CA GLY A 55 43.73 -4.00 -25.43
C GLY A 55 43.27 -4.52 -24.06
N LYS A 56 42.94 -3.62 -23.12
CA LYS A 56 42.33 -3.94 -21.82
C LYS A 56 40.81 -3.96 -21.92
N ASP A 57 40.17 -4.40 -20.84
CA ASP A 57 38.72 -4.46 -20.73
C ASP A 57 38.06 -3.13 -21.07
N GLN A 58 37.05 -3.20 -21.92
CA GLN A 58 36.40 -2.02 -22.48
C GLN A 58 35.40 -1.45 -21.47
N ARG A 59 35.68 -0.24 -20.98
CA ARG A 59 34.86 0.46 -19.98
C ARG A 59 34.00 1.52 -20.66
N ARG A 60 32.70 1.27 -20.75
CA ARG A 60 31.73 2.11 -21.45
C ARG A 60 30.70 2.68 -20.47
N VAL A 61 30.44 3.98 -20.55
CA VAL A 61 29.30 4.60 -19.84
C VAL A 61 28.11 4.55 -20.77
N VAL A 62 27.04 3.89 -20.35
CA VAL A 62 25.86 3.59 -21.16
C VAL A 62 24.66 4.34 -20.61
N ASN A 63 23.87 4.93 -21.50
CA ASN A 63 22.64 5.61 -21.13
C ASN A 63 21.47 4.62 -21.06
N GLN A 64 20.97 4.37 -19.85
CA GLN A 64 19.80 3.52 -19.59
C GLN A 64 18.60 4.35 -19.10
N LYS A 65 17.41 3.72 -19.09
CA LYS A 65 16.15 4.35 -18.66
C LYS A 65 16.24 5.00 -17.26
N ASN A 66 17.03 4.42 -16.37
CA ASN A 66 17.16 4.85 -14.96
C ASN A 66 18.45 5.63 -14.69
N GLY A 67 19.15 6.08 -15.73
CA GLY A 67 20.38 6.87 -15.62
C GLY A 67 21.59 6.24 -16.32
N LEU A 68 22.76 6.83 -16.06
CA LEU A 68 24.03 6.36 -16.61
C LEU A 68 24.57 5.19 -15.78
N ILE A 69 25.03 4.15 -16.46
CA ILE A 69 25.71 3.01 -15.83
C ILE A 69 27.04 2.72 -16.51
N LEU A 70 27.96 2.11 -15.78
CA LEU A 70 29.20 1.57 -16.32
C LEU A 70 28.98 0.14 -16.77
N ARG A 71 29.37 -0.17 -18.01
CA ARG A 71 29.51 -1.54 -18.53
C ARG A 71 30.96 -1.82 -18.85
N ILE A 72 31.48 -2.91 -18.32
CA ILE A 72 32.83 -3.40 -18.62
C ILE A 72 32.70 -4.67 -19.43
N ARG A 73 33.41 -4.76 -20.55
CA ARG A 73 33.49 -5.95 -21.38
C ARG A 73 34.91 -6.50 -21.38
N ASP A 74 35.02 -7.81 -21.25
CA ASP A 74 36.29 -8.53 -21.33
C ASP A 74 36.97 -8.24 -22.67
N ALA A 75 38.28 -7.99 -22.63
CA ALA A 75 39.05 -7.66 -23.82
C ALA A 75 39.18 -8.81 -24.83
N LEU A 76 39.19 -10.05 -24.36
CA LEU A 76 39.44 -11.24 -25.17
C LEU A 76 38.14 -11.82 -25.74
N SER A 77 37.13 -12.02 -24.89
CA SER A 77 35.87 -12.63 -25.28
C SER A 77 34.83 -11.61 -25.75
N GLY A 78 34.95 -10.35 -25.35
CA GLY A 78 33.94 -9.31 -25.59
C GLY A 78 32.67 -9.45 -24.73
N HIS A 79 32.59 -10.47 -23.87
CA HIS A 79 31.47 -10.67 -22.96
C HIS A 79 31.40 -9.53 -21.94
N LEU A 80 30.18 -9.22 -21.50
CA LEU A 80 29.96 -8.30 -20.40
C LEU A 80 30.52 -8.97 -19.13
N ILE A 81 31.32 -8.23 -18.35
CA ILE A 81 31.90 -8.70 -17.08
C ILE A 81 31.46 -7.83 -15.90
N TYR A 82 30.97 -6.61 -16.16
CA TYR A 82 30.36 -5.75 -15.13
C TYR A 82 29.27 -4.86 -15.71
N SER A 83 28.22 -4.62 -14.92
CA SER A 83 27.20 -3.60 -15.19
C SER A 83 26.71 -2.99 -13.88
N GLY A 84 26.89 -1.69 -13.68
CA GLY A 84 26.47 -1.03 -12.44
C GLY A 84 26.90 0.42 -12.30
N GLU A 85 26.85 0.92 -11.07
CA GLU A 85 27.23 2.28 -10.69
C GLU A 85 28.75 2.50 -10.79
N PHE A 86 29.15 3.76 -10.90
CA PHE A 86 30.55 4.13 -11.07
C PHE A 86 30.85 5.51 -10.50
N ASN A 87 32.12 5.73 -10.16
CA ASN A 87 32.59 7.04 -9.72
C ASN A 87 33.06 7.90 -10.92
N ARG A 88 33.49 9.13 -10.66
CA ARG A 88 33.98 10.05 -11.71
C ARG A 88 35.18 9.53 -12.50
N LYS A 89 35.93 8.56 -11.97
CA LYS A 89 37.06 7.90 -12.64
C LYS A 89 36.63 6.69 -13.46
N ARG A 90 35.33 6.40 -13.54
CA ARG A 90 34.77 5.18 -14.17
C ARG A 90 35.24 3.88 -13.52
N GLU A 91 35.55 3.92 -12.23
CA GLU A 91 35.78 2.74 -11.40
C GLU A 91 34.43 2.21 -10.91
N ARG A 92 34.29 0.89 -10.72
CA ARG A 92 33.09 0.29 -10.10
C ARG A 92 32.94 0.87 -8.71
N HIS A 93 31.85 1.57 -8.45
CA HIS A 93 31.63 2.27 -7.20
C HIS A 93 30.13 2.39 -6.96
N GLY A 94 29.66 1.85 -5.84
CA GLY A 94 28.24 1.61 -5.60
C GLY A 94 27.82 0.21 -6.05
N HIS A 95 26.57 0.04 -6.43
CA HIS A 95 26.00 -1.27 -6.71
C HIS A 95 26.23 -1.77 -8.14
N GLY A 96 26.47 -3.08 -8.31
CA GLY A 96 26.57 -3.63 -9.66
C GLY A 96 26.61 -5.15 -9.75
N PHE A 97 26.33 -5.64 -10.95
CA PHE A 97 26.42 -7.05 -11.33
C PHE A 97 27.79 -7.36 -11.92
N VAL A 98 28.30 -8.54 -11.59
CA VAL A 98 29.48 -9.15 -12.20
C VAL A 98 29.06 -10.38 -12.99
N TYR A 99 29.75 -10.61 -14.10
CA TYR A 99 29.46 -11.66 -15.06
C TYR A 99 30.75 -12.42 -15.40
N ASP A 100 30.59 -13.67 -15.81
CA ASP A 100 31.67 -14.56 -16.22
C ASP A 100 32.21 -14.14 -17.59
N ALA A 101 33.52 -13.97 -17.71
CA ALA A 101 34.16 -13.54 -18.94
C ALA A 101 34.06 -14.58 -20.06
N ASN A 102 33.93 -15.87 -19.76
CA ASN A 102 33.94 -16.95 -20.75
C ASN A 102 32.57 -17.20 -21.38
N ASN A 103 31.50 -17.07 -20.60
CA ASN A 103 30.14 -17.40 -21.05
C ASN A 103 29.12 -16.26 -20.87
N GLY A 104 29.51 -15.14 -20.25
CA GLY A 104 28.63 -13.99 -20.02
C GLY A 104 27.57 -14.20 -18.95
N ARG A 105 27.58 -15.32 -18.23
CA ARG A 105 26.59 -15.62 -17.19
C ARG A 105 26.79 -14.72 -15.99
N ARG A 106 25.69 -14.30 -15.37
CA ARG A 106 25.75 -13.52 -14.14
C ARG A 106 26.37 -14.38 -13.01
N LEU A 107 27.30 -13.79 -12.27
CA LEU A 107 27.98 -14.45 -11.16
C LEU A 107 27.48 -13.95 -9.81
N TYR A 108 27.48 -12.63 -9.59
CA TYR A 108 27.01 -12.05 -8.34
C TYR A 108 26.61 -10.58 -8.49
N TYR A 109 25.88 -10.08 -7.49
CA TYR A 109 25.56 -8.67 -7.29
C TYR A 109 26.15 -8.20 -5.96
N GLY A 110 26.74 -7.02 -5.94
CA GLY A 110 27.43 -6.52 -4.76
C GLY A 110 27.66 -5.02 -4.75
N LEU A 111 28.20 -4.56 -3.63
CA LEU A 111 28.63 -3.18 -3.41
C LEU A 111 30.13 -3.05 -3.67
N PHE A 112 30.52 -2.09 -4.49
CA PHE A 112 31.89 -1.82 -4.88
C PHE A 112 32.35 -0.46 -4.35
N LEU A 113 33.64 -0.36 -4.04
CA LEU A 113 34.32 0.88 -3.73
C LEU A 113 35.62 0.92 -4.52
N ASN A 114 35.68 1.78 -5.53
CA ASN A 114 36.88 2.01 -6.37
C ASN A 114 37.43 0.69 -6.95
N ASP A 115 36.60 -0.01 -7.72
CA ASP A 115 36.87 -1.34 -8.30
C ASP A 115 37.01 -2.51 -7.31
N ALA A 116 37.08 -2.28 -6.00
CA ALA A 116 37.12 -3.36 -5.01
C ALA A 116 35.71 -3.76 -4.55
N LEU A 117 35.39 -5.06 -4.62
CA LEU A 117 34.16 -5.61 -4.03
C LEU A 117 34.25 -5.48 -2.50
N GLN A 118 33.24 -4.85 -1.89
CA GLN A 118 33.13 -4.70 -0.44
C GLN A 118 32.24 -5.77 0.16
N ILE A 119 31.03 -5.92 -0.39
CA ILE A 119 30.02 -6.85 0.11
C ILE A 119 29.34 -7.49 -1.08
N LYS A 120 29.19 -8.81 -1.02
CA LYS A 120 28.32 -9.54 -1.93
C LYS A 120 26.92 -9.62 -1.33
N LEU A 121 25.92 -9.24 -2.10
CA LEU A 121 24.51 -9.21 -1.69
C LEU A 121 23.72 -10.38 -2.29
N GLN A 122 24.08 -10.80 -3.50
CA GLN A 122 23.48 -11.97 -4.15
C GLN A 122 24.54 -12.76 -4.92
N ASP A 123 24.45 -14.09 -4.89
CA ASP A 123 25.23 -15.05 -5.67
C ASP A 123 24.31 -15.78 -6.67
N PHE A 124 24.72 -15.90 -7.94
CA PHE A 124 23.93 -16.56 -8.98
C PHE A 124 24.59 -17.90 -9.35
N LEU A 125 24.02 -18.98 -8.80
CA LEU A 125 24.56 -20.35 -8.94
C LEU A 125 24.28 -20.96 -10.32
N ASP A 126 23.17 -20.53 -10.94
CA ASP A 126 22.79 -20.86 -12.32
C ASP A 126 21.75 -19.84 -12.85
N ASP A 127 21.19 -20.11 -14.03
CA ASP A 127 20.17 -19.24 -14.65
C ASP A 127 18.83 -19.28 -13.91
N HIS A 128 18.69 -20.14 -12.90
CA HIS A 128 17.46 -20.34 -12.14
C HIS A 128 17.65 -20.12 -10.64
N THR A 129 18.84 -20.31 -10.09
CA THR A 129 19.10 -20.34 -8.66
C THR A 129 20.01 -19.19 -8.21
N MET A 130 19.57 -18.49 -7.18
CA MET A 130 20.29 -17.41 -6.52
C MET A 130 20.40 -17.67 -5.00
N ILE A 131 21.49 -17.22 -4.39
CA ILE A 131 21.60 -16.99 -2.95
C ILE A 131 21.51 -15.49 -2.70
N GLU A 132 20.70 -15.06 -1.74
CA GLU A 132 20.62 -13.67 -1.29
C GLU A 132 21.01 -13.56 0.17
N TYR A 133 21.88 -12.59 0.47
CA TYR A 133 22.43 -12.36 1.79
C TYR A 133 21.74 -11.15 2.44
N HIS A 134 20.99 -11.40 3.50
CA HIS A 134 20.44 -10.38 4.38
C HIS A 134 21.06 -10.53 5.79
N PRO A 135 21.21 -9.46 6.59
CA PRO A 135 21.81 -9.56 7.93
C PRO A 135 21.16 -10.56 8.88
N THR A 136 19.87 -10.84 8.68
CA THR A 136 19.05 -11.72 9.56
C THR A 136 18.67 -13.04 8.93
N GLU A 137 18.82 -13.17 7.61
CA GLU A 137 18.38 -14.34 6.85
C GLU A 137 19.20 -14.56 5.59
N ILE A 138 19.30 -15.82 5.17
CA ILE A 138 19.90 -16.21 3.90
C ILE A 138 18.83 -16.94 3.09
N TYR A 139 18.58 -16.44 1.88
CA TYR A 139 17.69 -17.10 0.93
C TYR A 139 18.51 -17.88 -0.09
N ARG A 140 18.05 -19.09 -0.45
CA ARG A 140 18.56 -19.86 -1.59
C ARG A 140 17.39 -20.39 -2.40
N GLY A 141 17.25 -19.95 -3.64
CA GLY A 141 16.18 -20.45 -4.50
C GLY A 141 16.04 -19.73 -5.80
N GLY A 142 14.87 -19.86 -6.40
CA GLY A 142 14.52 -19.26 -7.67
C GLY A 142 14.66 -17.72 -7.68
N TYR A 143 14.97 -17.14 -8.83
CA TYR A 143 14.97 -15.69 -9.00
C TYR A 143 14.40 -15.25 -10.35
N ALA A 144 13.99 -13.99 -10.43
CA ALA A 144 13.60 -13.32 -11.66
C ALA A 144 14.36 -11.99 -11.80
N PHE A 145 14.76 -11.66 -13.02
CA PHE A 145 15.39 -10.38 -13.33
C PHE A 145 14.34 -9.37 -13.80
N LEU A 146 14.18 -8.27 -13.06
CA LEU A 146 13.27 -7.18 -13.42
C LEU A 146 14.01 -6.17 -14.30
N GLU A 147 13.83 -6.25 -15.62
CA GLU A 147 14.54 -5.38 -16.57
C GLU A 147 14.31 -3.88 -16.34
N ASN A 148 13.09 -3.49 -15.96
CA ASN A 148 12.75 -2.08 -15.70
C ASN A 148 13.48 -1.51 -14.48
N GLU A 149 13.79 -2.35 -13.49
CA GLU A 149 14.39 -1.96 -12.22
C GLU A 149 15.87 -2.33 -12.14
N GLN A 150 16.38 -3.08 -13.13
CA GLN A 150 17.75 -3.62 -13.17
C GLN A 150 18.12 -4.34 -11.85
N ARG A 151 17.22 -5.18 -11.32
CA ARG A 151 17.48 -5.96 -10.10
C ARG A 151 16.98 -7.39 -10.20
N CYS A 152 17.56 -8.29 -9.41
CA CYS A 152 17.07 -9.65 -9.24
C CYS A 152 16.25 -9.74 -7.95
N VAL A 153 15.11 -10.41 -8.04
CA VAL A 153 14.20 -10.64 -6.90
C VAL A 153 13.92 -12.13 -6.76
N ARG A 154 13.58 -12.57 -5.53
CA ARG A 154 13.16 -13.96 -5.25
C ARG A 154 11.93 -14.33 -6.10
N HIS A 155 11.96 -15.46 -6.77
CA HIS A 155 10.84 -15.89 -7.63
C HIS A 155 10.88 -17.40 -7.85
N GLY A 156 9.75 -18.09 -7.69
CA GLY A 156 9.69 -19.54 -7.68
C GLY A 156 10.03 -20.11 -6.30
N HIS A 157 10.40 -21.39 -6.27
CA HIS A 157 10.66 -22.11 -5.03
C HIS A 157 12.02 -21.74 -4.44
N GLY A 158 12.11 -21.60 -3.11
CA GLY A 158 13.37 -21.39 -2.41
C GLY A 158 13.29 -21.68 -0.93
N THR A 159 14.46 -21.74 -0.30
CA THR A 159 14.62 -21.99 1.13
C THR A 159 15.16 -20.73 1.80
N VAL A 160 14.57 -20.35 2.93
CA VAL A 160 15.03 -19.25 3.79
C VAL A 160 15.60 -19.84 5.07
N VAL A 161 16.80 -19.41 5.44
CA VAL A 161 17.45 -19.75 6.72
C VAL A 161 17.51 -18.49 7.55
N ILE A 162 16.78 -18.47 8.66
CA ILE A 162 16.80 -17.39 9.66
C ILE A 162 17.75 -17.83 10.76
N ASP A 163 18.59 -16.92 11.26
CA ASP A 163 19.58 -17.24 12.28
C ASP A 163 18.96 -17.97 13.49
N GLY A 164 19.56 -19.09 13.88
CA GLY A 164 19.08 -19.97 14.95
C GLY A 164 17.85 -20.85 14.65
N ASN A 165 17.25 -20.76 13.45
CA ASN A 165 16.07 -21.55 13.07
C ASN A 165 16.36 -22.58 11.97
N PRO A 166 15.56 -23.67 11.88
CA PRO A 166 15.60 -24.60 10.76
C PRO A 166 15.28 -23.91 9.42
N PRO A 167 15.86 -24.37 8.29
CA PRO A 167 15.51 -23.87 6.97
C PRO A 167 14.01 -24.05 6.66
N VAL A 168 13.37 -23.02 6.11
CA VAL A 168 11.95 -23.03 5.72
C VAL A 168 11.85 -22.93 4.20
N GLU A 169 11.12 -23.86 3.57
CA GLU A 169 10.80 -23.79 2.14
C GLU A 169 9.60 -22.89 1.87
N VAL A 170 9.71 -22.01 0.88
CA VAL A 170 8.68 -21.04 0.50
C VAL A 170 8.69 -20.79 -1.00
N ASN A 171 7.53 -20.49 -1.57
CA ASN A 171 7.44 -20.04 -2.96
C ASN A 171 7.38 -18.50 -3.00
N TRP A 172 8.01 -17.91 -4.00
CA TRP A 172 8.06 -16.47 -4.19
C TRP A 172 7.47 -16.08 -5.54
N VAL A 173 6.83 -14.92 -5.61
CA VAL A 173 6.42 -14.31 -6.88
C VAL A 173 6.93 -12.88 -6.91
N TYR A 174 8.02 -12.65 -7.63
CA TYR A 174 8.62 -11.33 -7.85
C TYR A 174 8.94 -10.57 -6.55
N GLY A 175 9.53 -11.27 -5.57
CA GLY A 175 9.92 -10.71 -4.27
C GLY A 175 8.82 -10.75 -3.21
N VAL A 176 7.63 -11.29 -3.53
CA VAL A 176 6.55 -11.51 -2.56
C VAL A 176 6.54 -12.97 -2.13
N GLU A 177 6.56 -13.19 -0.81
CA GLU A 177 6.46 -14.52 -0.21
C GLU A 177 5.04 -15.06 -0.36
N MET A 178 4.91 -16.26 -0.92
CA MET A 178 3.64 -16.96 -1.09
C MET A 178 3.56 -18.07 -0.05
N GLY A 179 2.58 -17.96 0.87
CA GLY A 179 2.22 -19.05 1.76
C GLY A 179 1.88 -20.34 1.00
N TRP A 180 2.00 -21.48 1.69
CA TRP A 180 1.85 -22.82 1.14
C TRP A 180 0.42 -23.10 0.65
N ASP A 181 0.08 -22.66 -0.58
CA ASP A 181 -0.88 -23.29 -1.52
C ASP A 181 -1.13 -22.36 -2.73
N ASN A 182 -0.45 -22.51 -3.88
CA ASN A 182 -0.60 -21.50 -4.96
C ASN A 182 -0.34 -21.92 -6.43
N ALA A 183 -0.64 -23.16 -6.83
CA ALA A 183 -0.76 -23.48 -8.27
C ALA A 183 -2.04 -22.91 -8.90
N LEU A 184 -3.09 -22.66 -8.10
CA LEU A 184 -4.38 -22.13 -8.54
C LEU A 184 -4.31 -20.61 -8.81
N MET A 185 -3.61 -19.85 -7.97
CA MET A 185 -3.57 -18.38 -8.08
C MET A 185 -2.74 -17.88 -9.26
N GLN A 186 -1.71 -18.62 -9.71
CA GLN A 186 -0.95 -18.26 -10.91
C GLN A 186 -1.80 -18.31 -12.19
N LYS A 187 -2.83 -19.15 -12.23
CA LYS A 187 -3.82 -19.17 -13.33
C LYS A 187 -4.86 -18.06 -13.21
N LEU A 188 -5.19 -17.64 -11.98
CA LEU A 188 -6.25 -16.67 -11.71
C LEU A 188 -5.77 -15.20 -11.75
N LEU A 189 -4.47 -14.91 -11.63
CA LEU A 189 -3.93 -13.53 -11.62
C LEU A 189 -4.34 -12.64 -12.83
N PRO A 190 -4.39 -13.14 -14.08
CA PRO A 190 -4.94 -12.38 -15.20
C PRO A 190 -6.44 -12.09 -15.04
N GLU A 191 -7.19 -13.02 -14.45
CA GLU A 191 -8.62 -12.84 -14.16
C GLU A 191 -8.82 -11.82 -13.04
N PHE A 192 -8.03 -11.86 -11.95
CA PHE A 192 -8.08 -10.89 -10.83
C PHE A 192 -7.84 -9.43 -11.27
N ASN A 193 -7.01 -9.21 -12.29
CA ASN A 193 -6.81 -7.89 -12.88
C ASN A 193 -8.00 -7.40 -13.74
N THR A 194 -8.99 -8.25 -14.00
CA THR A 194 -10.25 -7.88 -14.66
C THR A 194 -11.44 -7.84 -13.71
N ILE A 195 -11.31 -8.36 -12.48
CA ILE A 195 -12.43 -8.40 -11.53
C ILE A 195 -12.77 -6.97 -11.11
N THR A 196 -13.88 -6.47 -11.64
CA THR A 196 -14.47 -5.18 -11.24
C THR A 196 -15.46 -5.34 -10.10
N THR A 197 -16.00 -6.53 -9.88
CA THR A 197 -17.03 -6.79 -8.88
C THR A 197 -16.75 -8.09 -8.14
N LEU A 198 -16.69 -8.02 -6.82
CA LEU A 198 -16.64 -9.19 -5.95
C LEU A 198 -18.02 -9.36 -5.31
N SER A 199 -18.71 -10.45 -5.63
CA SER A 199 -20.00 -10.80 -5.03
C SER A 199 -19.87 -12.13 -4.31
N ILE A 200 -20.12 -12.12 -3.00
CA ILE A 200 -20.18 -13.30 -2.16
C ILE A 200 -21.65 -13.59 -1.86
N PRO A 201 -22.19 -14.76 -2.22
CA PRO A 201 -23.57 -15.10 -1.92
C PRO A 201 -23.78 -15.28 -0.42
N SER A 202 -25.04 -15.23 0.02
CA SER A 202 -25.40 -15.50 1.41
C SER A 202 -24.98 -16.90 1.84
N ASP A 203 -24.77 -17.07 3.15
CA ASP A 203 -24.42 -18.34 3.82
C ASP A 203 -23.03 -18.90 3.45
N ALA A 204 -22.16 -18.09 2.84
CA ALA A 204 -20.85 -18.52 2.34
C ALA A 204 -19.70 -18.34 3.35
N TYR A 205 -18.68 -19.21 3.21
CA TYR A 205 -17.38 -19.12 3.91
C TYR A 205 -17.49 -19.14 5.46
N ASN A 206 -18.27 -20.08 5.99
CA ASN A 206 -18.54 -20.24 7.41
C ASN A 206 -17.72 -21.36 8.07
N GLU A 207 -16.70 -21.88 7.38
CA GLU A 207 -15.84 -22.93 7.90
C GLU A 207 -14.99 -22.43 9.08
N ALA A 208 -14.80 -23.26 10.10
CA ALA A 208 -14.11 -22.87 11.33
C ALA A 208 -12.65 -22.45 11.12
N ASP A 209 -12.00 -23.02 10.10
CA ASP A 209 -10.61 -22.75 9.77
C ASP A 209 -10.44 -21.45 8.96
N PHE A 210 -11.53 -20.93 8.38
CA PHE A 210 -11.53 -19.67 7.64
C PHE A 210 -11.63 -18.47 8.58
N THR A 211 -10.48 -18.06 9.14
CA THR A 211 -10.39 -17.09 10.23
C THR A 211 -9.92 -15.69 9.82
N ARG A 212 -9.51 -15.48 8.57
CA ARG A 212 -9.02 -14.20 8.07
C ARG A 212 -9.46 -13.96 6.64
N LEU A 213 -9.96 -12.75 6.35
CA LEU A 213 -10.25 -12.29 5.00
C LEU A 213 -9.47 -11.00 4.73
N SER A 214 -8.54 -11.06 3.78
CA SER A 214 -7.69 -9.92 3.40
C SER A 214 -7.83 -9.66 1.92
N LEU A 215 -8.35 -8.49 1.55
CA LEU A 215 -8.48 -8.00 0.19
C LEU A 215 -7.53 -6.81 0.01
N LYS A 216 -6.42 -7.02 -0.69
CA LYS A 216 -5.38 -5.99 -0.88
C LYS A 216 -4.95 -5.88 -2.33
N ALA A 217 -4.64 -4.66 -2.76
CA ALA A 217 -3.98 -4.38 -4.03
C ALA A 217 -4.64 -5.01 -5.28
N ILE A 218 -5.98 -5.03 -5.33
CA ILE A 218 -6.76 -5.48 -6.49
C ILE A 218 -7.14 -4.23 -7.32
N PRO A 219 -6.37 -3.88 -8.37
CA PRO A 219 -6.39 -2.54 -8.96
C PRO A 219 -7.69 -2.20 -9.70
N CYS A 220 -8.42 -3.21 -10.16
CA CYS A 220 -9.63 -3.05 -10.96
C CYS A 220 -10.94 -3.19 -10.17
N LEU A 221 -10.88 -3.63 -8.91
CA LEU A 221 -12.05 -3.93 -8.11
C LEU A 221 -12.81 -2.65 -7.74
N ALA A 222 -14.04 -2.53 -8.25
CA ALA A 222 -14.90 -1.36 -8.13
C ALA A 222 -16.04 -1.55 -7.13
N SER A 223 -16.50 -2.78 -6.88
CA SER A 223 -17.55 -3.04 -5.89
C SER A 223 -17.35 -4.35 -5.16
N ILE A 224 -17.57 -4.34 -3.85
CA ILE A 224 -17.65 -5.54 -3.02
C ILE A 224 -19.07 -5.66 -2.48
N THR A 225 -19.69 -6.82 -2.67
CA THR A 225 -21.00 -7.16 -2.11
C THR A 225 -20.90 -8.51 -1.43
N ILE A 226 -21.17 -8.55 -0.13
CA ILE A 226 -21.22 -9.75 0.68
C ILE A 226 -22.67 -9.98 1.08
N GLY A 227 -23.17 -11.20 0.88
CA GLY A 227 -24.52 -11.60 1.27
C GLY A 227 -24.73 -11.68 2.78
N ASP A 228 -25.88 -12.23 3.16
CA ASP A 228 -26.25 -12.44 4.56
C ASP A 228 -25.56 -13.69 5.12
N ARG A 229 -25.26 -13.73 6.42
CA ARG A 229 -24.78 -14.92 7.15
C ARG A 229 -23.46 -15.49 6.61
N CYS A 230 -22.52 -14.64 6.21
CA CYS A 230 -21.21 -15.06 5.70
C CYS A 230 -20.10 -14.89 6.75
N PHE A 231 -19.00 -15.63 6.60
CA PHE A 231 -17.75 -15.38 7.33
C PHE A 231 -17.85 -15.46 8.87
N ALA A 232 -18.69 -16.34 9.41
CA ALA A 232 -18.94 -16.44 10.86
C ALA A 232 -17.65 -16.56 11.70
N HIS A 233 -16.67 -17.32 11.21
CA HIS A 233 -15.42 -17.60 11.92
C HIS A 233 -14.28 -16.62 11.63
N VAL A 234 -14.44 -15.71 10.66
CA VAL A 234 -13.45 -14.68 10.37
C VAL A 234 -13.31 -13.75 11.57
N LYS A 235 -12.07 -13.56 12.00
CA LYS A 235 -11.69 -12.65 13.07
C LYS A 235 -11.17 -11.33 12.52
N GLU A 236 -10.43 -11.38 11.43
CA GLU A 236 -9.79 -10.20 10.85
C GLU A 236 -10.29 -9.99 9.42
N LEU A 237 -10.97 -8.87 9.20
CA LEU A 237 -11.33 -8.39 7.87
C LEU A 237 -10.48 -7.16 7.53
N VAL A 238 -9.62 -7.28 6.53
CA VAL A 238 -8.78 -6.19 6.02
C VAL A 238 -9.12 -5.92 4.57
N ILE A 239 -9.49 -4.68 4.27
CA ILE A 239 -9.71 -4.18 2.91
C ILE A 239 -8.80 -2.97 2.74
N GLU A 240 -7.75 -3.10 1.93
CA GLU A 240 -6.66 -2.11 1.87
C GLU A 240 -6.18 -1.88 0.44
N ASP A 241 -5.84 -0.63 0.11
CA ASP A 241 -5.22 -0.24 -1.16
C ASP A 241 -5.99 -0.73 -2.39
N LEU A 242 -7.31 -0.50 -2.41
CA LEU A 242 -8.17 -0.78 -3.55
C LEU A 242 -8.54 0.52 -4.27
N PRO A 243 -7.71 0.98 -5.24
CA PRO A 243 -7.77 2.34 -5.78
C PRO A 243 -9.01 2.62 -6.64
N ARG A 244 -9.79 1.60 -7.01
CA ARG A 244 -11.03 1.75 -7.78
C ARG A 244 -12.29 1.40 -7.01
N LEU A 245 -12.17 0.94 -5.77
CA LEU A 245 -13.32 0.49 -5.00
C LEU A 245 -14.24 1.68 -4.73
N ALA A 246 -15.46 1.62 -5.25
CA ALA A 246 -16.48 2.66 -5.14
C ALA A 246 -17.57 2.31 -4.12
N THR A 247 -17.88 1.02 -3.95
CA THR A 247 -18.91 0.57 -3.00
C THR A 247 -18.49 -0.68 -2.22
N LEU A 248 -18.83 -0.69 -0.93
CA LEU A 248 -18.74 -1.86 -0.06
C LEU A 248 -20.11 -2.10 0.57
N SER A 249 -20.69 -3.28 0.32
CA SER A 249 -21.94 -3.72 0.92
C SER A 249 -21.75 -5.05 1.61
N ILE A 250 -22.18 -5.15 2.88
CA ILE A 250 -22.12 -6.35 3.70
C ILE A 250 -23.53 -6.65 4.17
N GLY A 251 -24.01 -7.87 3.92
CA GLY A 251 -25.33 -8.34 4.33
C GLY A 251 -25.46 -8.52 5.83
N ARG A 252 -26.63 -8.97 6.27
CA ARG A 252 -26.99 -9.16 7.69
C ARG A 252 -26.31 -10.38 8.28
N ASN A 253 -26.01 -10.36 9.58
CA ASN A 253 -25.41 -11.48 10.31
C ASN A 253 -24.09 -11.99 9.69
N SER A 254 -23.36 -11.14 8.98
CA SER A 254 -22.06 -11.50 8.39
C SER A 254 -20.92 -11.08 9.33
N PHE A 255 -19.82 -11.82 9.35
CA PHE A 255 -18.70 -11.60 10.28
C PHE A 255 -19.14 -11.62 11.75
N THR A 256 -19.91 -12.62 12.16
CA THR A 256 -20.30 -12.80 13.57
C THR A 256 -20.57 -14.26 13.89
N ARG A 257 -20.26 -14.67 15.12
CA ARG A 257 -20.75 -15.93 15.71
C ARG A 257 -21.95 -15.71 16.63
N ALA A 258 -22.26 -14.46 16.95
CA ALA A 258 -23.37 -14.05 17.80
C ALA A 258 -24.56 -13.58 16.93
N ALA A 259 -25.03 -14.45 16.03
CA ALA A 259 -26.12 -14.13 15.12
C ALA A 259 -27.37 -13.65 15.89
N ASN A 260 -27.95 -12.54 15.45
CA ASN A 260 -29.07 -11.84 16.09
C ASN A 260 -28.85 -11.42 17.55
N GLY A 261 -27.59 -11.42 18.01
CA GLY A 261 -27.18 -10.96 19.33
C GLY A 261 -25.92 -10.11 19.22
N CYS A 262 -25.23 -9.96 20.35
CA CYS A 262 -23.89 -9.38 20.40
C CYS A 262 -23.05 -10.11 21.43
N ALA A 263 -21.75 -10.18 21.19
CA ALA A 263 -20.76 -10.71 22.11
C ALA A 263 -19.52 -9.82 22.08
N ARG A 264 -18.54 -10.08 22.94
CA ARG A 264 -17.27 -9.34 22.92
C ARG A 264 -16.13 -10.30 22.66
N ASP A 265 -15.57 -10.24 21.46
CA ASP A 265 -14.32 -10.91 21.12
C ASP A 265 -13.25 -9.86 20.81
N ALA A 266 -12.27 -9.76 21.72
CA ALA A 266 -11.17 -8.81 21.61
C ALA A 266 -10.23 -9.10 20.43
N SER A 267 -10.26 -10.33 19.88
CA SER A 267 -9.42 -10.75 18.76
C SER A 267 -10.03 -10.45 17.39
N ARG A 268 -11.24 -9.86 17.36
CA ARG A 268 -11.97 -9.58 16.12
C ARG A 268 -11.88 -8.11 15.73
N HIS A 269 -11.40 -7.87 14.51
CA HIS A 269 -11.00 -6.55 14.01
C HIS A 269 -11.45 -6.33 12.55
N PHE A 270 -12.05 -5.16 12.29
CA PHE A 270 -12.36 -4.69 10.95
C PHE A 270 -11.52 -3.46 10.60
N ASN A 271 -10.78 -3.55 9.50
CA ASN A 271 -9.99 -2.47 8.96
C ASN A 271 -10.31 -2.21 7.48
N LEU A 272 -10.54 -0.95 7.15
CA LEU A 272 -10.77 -0.48 5.78
C LEU A 272 -9.95 0.80 5.52
N SER A 273 -9.02 0.70 4.58
CA SER A 273 -7.99 1.71 4.34
C SER A 273 -7.59 1.87 2.87
N GLY A 274 -7.00 3.02 2.52
CA GLY A 274 -6.39 3.25 1.21
C GLY A 274 -7.34 3.16 -0.01
N CYS A 275 -8.66 3.17 0.23
CA CYS A 275 -9.68 3.04 -0.82
C CYS A 275 -10.18 4.42 -1.24
N CYS A 276 -9.34 5.18 -1.96
CA CYS A 276 -9.56 6.60 -2.25
C CYS A 276 -10.78 6.93 -3.14
N GLN A 277 -11.38 5.93 -3.80
CA GLN A 277 -12.59 6.08 -4.62
C GLN A 277 -13.88 5.66 -3.91
N LEU A 278 -13.78 5.14 -2.68
CA LEU A 278 -14.91 4.55 -1.99
C LEU A 278 -15.90 5.64 -1.59
N ALA A 279 -17.12 5.57 -2.12
CA ALA A 279 -18.16 6.57 -1.88
C ALA A 279 -19.19 6.13 -0.84
N GLU A 280 -19.42 4.81 -0.72
CA GLU A 280 -20.46 4.26 0.16
C GLU A 280 -20.02 2.96 0.84
N VAL A 281 -20.21 2.91 2.15
CA VAL A 281 -20.10 1.70 2.98
C VAL A 281 -21.45 1.40 3.60
N SER A 282 -21.96 0.19 3.38
CA SER A 282 -23.21 -0.30 3.94
C SER A 282 -23.00 -1.64 4.63
N VAL A 283 -23.39 -1.72 5.90
CA VAL A 283 -23.27 -2.94 6.73
C VAL A 283 -24.65 -3.31 7.25
N GLY A 284 -25.05 -4.57 7.05
CA GLY A 284 -26.32 -5.11 7.48
C GLY A 284 -26.42 -5.30 8.98
N ALA A 285 -27.66 -5.38 9.47
CA ALA A 285 -27.97 -5.66 10.87
C ALA A 285 -27.27 -6.95 11.36
N PHE A 286 -26.80 -6.91 12.60
CA PHE A 286 -26.09 -7.96 13.33
C PHE A 286 -24.73 -8.36 12.78
N SER A 287 -24.26 -7.70 11.72
CA SER A 287 -22.91 -7.94 11.21
C SER A 287 -21.87 -7.32 12.13
N PHE A 288 -20.74 -8.01 12.31
CA PHE A 288 -19.68 -7.62 13.24
C PHE A 288 -20.17 -7.44 14.70
N SER A 289 -21.23 -8.13 15.11
CA SER A 289 -21.82 -7.96 16.44
C SER A 289 -20.94 -8.50 17.58
N ASP A 290 -19.91 -9.29 17.25
CA ASP A 290 -18.87 -9.75 18.18
C ASP A 290 -17.51 -9.06 18.02
N TYR A 291 -17.40 -8.07 17.11
CA TYR A 291 -16.16 -7.33 16.87
C TYR A 291 -15.95 -6.22 17.89
N SER A 292 -14.71 -6.11 18.37
CA SER A 292 -14.28 -5.10 19.34
C SER A 292 -13.54 -3.91 18.71
N SER A 293 -13.24 -3.98 17.41
CA SER A 293 -12.46 -2.98 16.70
C SER A 293 -13.04 -2.66 15.32
N PHE A 294 -13.06 -1.36 15.02
CA PHE A 294 -13.59 -0.75 13.81
C PHE A 294 -12.66 0.40 13.45
N ALA A 295 -12.02 0.34 12.27
CA ALA A 295 -11.12 1.37 11.80
C ALA A 295 -11.37 1.71 10.33
N LEU A 296 -11.55 3.00 10.05
CA LEU A 296 -11.66 3.57 8.72
C LEU A 296 -10.59 4.66 8.57
N HIS A 297 -9.74 4.59 7.55
CA HIS A 297 -8.71 5.60 7.29
C HIS A 297 -8.44 5.77 5.80
N ASP A 298 -7.94 6.95 5.40
CA ASP A 298 -7.57 7.27 4.02
C ASP A 298 -8.68 7.00 2.99
N LEU A 299 -9.92 7.42 3.34
CA LEU A 299 -11.12 7.27 2.49
C LEU A 299 -11.61 8.64 2.00
N ASP A 300 -10.83 9.29 1.13
CA ASP A 300 -11.02 10.68 0.70
C ASP A 300 -12.39 10.99 0.08
N ARG A 301 -13.03 9.99 -0.54
CA ARG A 301 -14.31 10.14 -1.26
C ARG A 301 -15.51 9.56 -0.53
N LEU A 302 -15.35 9.02 0.69
CA LEU A 302 -16.45 8.38 1.41
C LEU A 302 -17.52 9.42 1.75
N GLU A 303 -18.71 9.29 1.16
CA GLU A 303 -19.82 10.24 1.38
C GLU A 303 -20.86 9.70 2.37
N ARG A 304 -21.09 8.38 2.35
CA ARG A 304 -22.12 7.72 3.16
C ARG A 304 -21.57 6.50 3.90
N LEU A 305 -21.81 6.46 5.20
CA LEU A 305 -21.59 5.30 6.06
C LEU A 305 -22.92 4.88 6.67
N SER A 306 -23.37 3.66 6.39
CA SER A 306 -24.59 3.08 6.97
C SER A 306 -24.25 1.75 7.65
N ILE A 307 -24.54 1.62 8.94
CA ILE A 307 -24.30 0.40 9.71
C ILE A 307 -25.58 0.02 10.44
N GLY A 308 -26.22 -1.07 10.01
CA GLY A 308 -27.54 -1.47 10.45
C GLY A 308 -28.66 -0.62 9.84
N ALA A 309 -29.86 -0.71 10.42
CA ALA A 309 -31.02 0.07 10.02
C ALA A 309 -31.68 0.72 11.23
N VAL A 310 -32.05 2.00 11.10
CA VAL A 310 -32.71 2.76 12.17
C VAL A 310 -34.11 2.19 12.41
N GLY A 311 -34.44 1.90 13.67
CA GLY A 311 -35.73 1.29 14.04
C GLY A 311 -35.77 -0.22 13.89
N ALA A 312 -34.62 -0.86 13.61
CA ALA A 312 -34.46 -2.31 13.63
C ALA A 312 -33.23 -2.68 14.46
N ALA A 313 -33.38 -3.72 15.31
CA ALA A 313 -32.28 -4.30 16.07
C ALA A 313 -31.11 -4.64 15.13
N SER A 314 -29.95 -4.03 15.39
CA SER A 314 -28.76 -4.14 14.54
C SER A 314 -27.52 -4.56 15.32
N SER A 315 -27.24 -4.02 16.51
CA SER A 315 -26.15 -4.49 17.40
C SER A 315 -24.76 -4.64 16.77
N CYS A 316 -24.49 -3.98 15.64
CA CYS A 316 -23.20 -4.06 14.95
C CYS A 316 -22.12 -3.38 15.81
N PHE A 317 -20.94 -4.00 15.93
CA PHE A 317 -19.81 -3.44 16.68
C PHE A 317 -20.17 -3.04 18.13
N ALA A 318 -21.03 -3.80 18.81
CA ALA A 318 -21.62 -3.41 20.10
C ALA A 318 -20.61 -3.01 21.19
N TYR A 319 -19.38 -3.55 21.14
CA TYR A 319 -18.32 -3.28 22.12
C TYR A 319 -17.12 -2.53 21.54
N ALA A 320 -17.20 -2.03 20.29
CA ALA A 320 -16.13 -1.26 19.68
C ALA A 320 -16.27 0.24 20.00
N SER A 321 -15.15 0.96 19.96
CA SER A 321 -15.18 2.42 19.89
C SER A 321 -15.64 2.87 18.50
N PHE A 322 -16.37 3.98 18.43
CA PHE A 322 -16.77 4.60 17.17
C PHE A 322 -15.90 5.83 16.91
N ARG A 323 -14.96 5.73 15.97
CA ARG A 323 -14.03 6.82 15.64
C ARG A 323 -14.04 7.07 14.15
N LEU A 324 -14.32 8.31 13.76
CA LEU A 324 -14.19 8.78 12.39
C LEU A 324 -13.35 10.06 12.41
N GLU A 325 -12.21 9.99 11.74
CA GLU A 325 -11.22 11.08 11.72
C GLU A 325 -10.73 11.28 10.29
N ASN A 326 -10.57 12.54 9.87
CA ASN A 326 -10.02 12.89 8.55
C ASN A 326 -10.74 12.26 7.35
N LEU A 327 -12.07 12.31 7.34
CA LEU A 327 -12.89 11.88 6.19
C LEU A 327 -13.51 13.11 5.51
N PRO A 328 -12.79 13.74 4.54
CA PRO A 328 -13.12 15.08 4.04
C PRO A 328 -14.43 15.14 3.25
N ALA A 329 -14.85 14.04 2.62
CA ALA A 329 -16.08 13.96 1.84
C ALA A 329 -17.29 13.44 2.62
N LEU A 330 -17.14 12.97 3.86
CA LEU A 330 -18.22 12.29 4.58
C LEU A 330 -19.37 13.25 4.88
N ARG A 331 -20.59 12.89 4.45
CA ARG A 331 -21.79 13.72 4.59
C ARG A 331 -22.80 13.14 5.57
N THR A 332 -22.99 11.82 5.52
CA THR A 332 -24.06 11.14 6.26
C THR A 332 -23.55 9.89 6.96
N VAL A 333 -23.88 9.77 8.25
CA VAL A 333 -23.69 8.56 9.04
C VAL A 333 -25.04 8.09 9.55
N ILE A 334 -25.34 6.81 9.30
CA ILE A 334 -26.55 6.13 9.79
C ILE A 334 -26.11 4.93 10.62
N LEU A 335 -26.55 4.86 11.88
CA LEU A 335 -26.35 3.71 12.76
C LEU A 335 -27.71 3.14 13.18
N GLY A 336 -27.90 1.84 13.02
CA GLY A 336 -29.09 1.11 13.46
C GLY A 336 -29.14 0.90 14.97
N ASP A 337 -30.22 0.28 15.44
CA ASP A 337 -30.45 0.11 16.88
C ASP A 337 -29.34 -0.74 17.51
N TYR A 338 -28.83 -0.32 18.65
CA TYR A 338 -27.76 -0.96 19.43
C TYR A 338 -26.38 -1.01 18.73
N CYS A 339 -26.20 -0.37 17.58
CA CYS A 339 -24.86 -0.24 16.98
C CYS A 339 -23.93 0.55 17.90
N PHE A 340 -22.72 0.04 18.15
CA PHE A 340 -21.76 0.67 19.08
C PHE A 340 -22.34 0.92 20.49
N LEU A 341 -23.20 0.01 20.98
CA LEU A 341 -23.94 0.15 22.24
C LEU A 341 -23.06 0.55 23.43
N TYR A 342 -21.95 -0.15 23.65
CA TYR A 342 -21.03 0.01 24.77
C TYR A 342 -19.72 0.69 24.36
N ALA A 343 -19.77 1.61 23.39
CA ALA A 343 -18.58 2.32 22.94
C ALA A 343 -17.94 3.12 24.09
N SER A 344 -16.66 2.88 24.37
CA SER A 344 -15.89 3.66 25.35
C SER A 344 -15.48 5.03 24.82
N VAL A 345 -15.32 5.16 23.50
CA VAL A 345 -15.05 6.45 22.85
C VAL A 345 -15.90 6.58 21.62
N ILE A 346 -16.56 7.72 21.50
CA ILE A 346 -17.31 8.16 20.34
C ILE A 346 -16.67 9.45 19.85
N SER A 347 -15.91 9.37 18.76
CA SER A 347 -15.06 10.46 18.26
C SER A 347 -15.41 10.77 16.81
N LEU A 348 -15.78 12.01 16.53
CA LEU A 348 -16.00 12.55 15.20
C LEU A 348 -15.14 13.81 15.07
N GLN A 349 -14.03 13.70 14.34
CA GLN A 349 -13.04 14.77 14.24
C GLN A 349 -12.67 15.06 12.79
N GLN A 350 -12.52 16.34 12.44
CA GLN A 350 -12.03 16.76 11.12
C GLN A 350 -12.90 16.21 9.98
N LEU A 351 -14.22 16.41 10.10
CA LEU A 351 -15.22 15.98 9.10
C LEU A 351 -15.90 17.22 8.49
N PRO A 352 -15.21 17.97 7.61
CA PRO A 352 -15.64 19.28 7.14
C PRO A 352 -16.94 19.25 6.34
N CYS A 353 -17.28 18.11 5.73
CA CYS A 353 -18.50 17.93 4.95
C CYS A 353 -19.65 17.23 5.69
N LEU A 354 -19.45 16.83 6.95
CA LEU A 354 -20.46 16.06 7.68
C LEU A 354 -21.70 16.92 7.92
N GLN A 355 -22.86 16.38 7.57
CA GLN A 355 -24.14 17.11 7.56
C GLN A 355 -25.19 16.46 8.46
N ARG A 356 -25.29 15.12 8.42
CA ARG A 356 -26.34 14.35 9.08
C ARG A 356 -25.79 13.17 9.86
N LEU A 357 -26.27 13.04 11.09
CA LEU A 357 -26.14 11.87 11.93
C LEU A 357 -27.53 11.33 12.23
N GLN A 358 -27.78 10.05 11.95
CA GLN A 358 -29.03 9.37 12.25
C GLN A 358 -28.76 8.09 13.02
N PHE A 359 -29.36 7.95 14.19
CA PHE A 359 -29.08 6.90 15.14
C PHE A 359 -30.37 6.16 15.54
N GLY A 360 -30.26 4.84 15.63
CA GLY A 360 -31.28 3.96 16.16
C GLY A 360 -31.42 4.07 17.68
N VAL A 361 -32.24 3.19 18.24
CA VAL A 361 -32.38 3.01 19.69
C VAL A 361 -31.04 2.60 20.30
N ALA A 362 -30.56 3.34 21.30
CA ALA A 362 -29.33 3.06 22.05
C ALA A 362 -28.06 2.90 21.19
N ALA A 363 -28.07 3.38 19.93
CA ALA A 363 -26.86 3.46 19.12
C ALA A 363 -25.90 4.47 19.75
N CYS A 364 -24.63 4.10 19.92
CA CYS A 364 -23.63 4.89 20.65
C CYS A 364 -24.11 5.30 22.07
N CYS A 365 -24.78 4.41 22.81
CA CYS A 365 -25.22 4.70 24.18
C CYS A 365 -24.04 5.06 25.10
N GLY A 366 -22.93 4.32 24.98
CA GLY A 366 -21.71 4.49 25.76
C GLY A 366 -21.51 3.37 26.80
N SER A 367 -20.27 3.12 27.20
CA SER A 367 -19.94 2.36 28.41
C SER A 367 -19.81 3.27 29.65
N GLU A 368 -19.51 2.67 30.81
CA GLU A 368 -19.44 3.40 32.10
C GLU A 368 -18.48 4.58 32.11
N ASP A 369 -17.46 4.66 31.24
CA ASP A 369 -16.52 5.79 31.15
C ASP A 369 -16.53 6.47 29.77
N ALA A 370 -17.65 6.39 29.06
CA ALA A 370 -17.69 6.81 27.67
C ALA A 370 -17.40 8.30 27.47
N ALA A 371 -16.56 8.59 26.49
CA ALA A 371 -16.24 9.95 26.05
C ALA A 371 -16.85 10.23 24.67
N LEU A 372 -17.56 11.36 24.56
CA LEU A 372 -18.01 11.92 23.29
C LEU A 372 -17.09 13.08 22.89
N VAL A 373 -16.48 12.98 21.72
CA VAL A 373 -15.60 14.01 21.14
C VAL A 373 -16.15 14.43 19.78
N LEU A 374 -16.54 15.69 19.65
CA LEU A 374 -17.03 16.29 18.41
C LEU A 374 -16.15 17.50 18.08
N LYS A 375 -15.29 17.40 17.07
CA LYS A 375 -14.35 18.47 16.71
C LYS A 375 -14.33 18.76 15.23
N GLU A 376 -14.28 20.05 14.87
CA GLU A 376 -14.16 20.49 13.47
C GLU A 376 -15.28 19.93 12.58
N LEU A 377 -16.54 20.21 12.96
CA LEU A 377 -17.75 19.75 12.27
C LEU A 377 -18.58 20.95 11.76
N PRO A 378 -18.02 21.81 10.89
CA PRO A 378 -18.60 23.12 10.55
C PRO A 378 -19.93 23.03 9.79
N ARG A 379 -20.19 21.92 9.10
CA ARG A 379 -21.41 21.71 8.27
C ARG A 379 -22.47 20.83 8.93
N LEU A 380 -22.24 20.35 10.15
CA LEU A 380 -23.15 19.45 10.82
C LEU A 380 -24.42 20.20 11.23
N TYR A 381 -25.56 19.85 10.63
CA TYR A 381 -26.83 20.54 10.89
C TYR A 381 -27.93 19.66 11.49
N SER A 382 -27.81 18.34 11.44
CA SER A 382 -28.85 17.44 11.94
C SER A 382 -28.25 16.25 12.68
N VAL A 383 -28.64 16.10 13.95
CA VAL A 383 -28.39 14.91 14.77
C VAL A 383 -29.73 14.38 15.25
N GLN A 384 -30.07 13.18 14.82
CA GLN A 384 -31.33 12.52 15.13
C GLN A 384 -31.05 11.15 15.73
N SER A 385 -31.69 10.85 16.85
CA SER A 385 -31.69 9.54 17.49
C SER A 385 -33.13 9.20 17.88
N ILE A 386 -33.50 7.92 17.80
CA ILE A 386 -34.80 7.46 18.29
C ILE A 386 -34.87 7.67 19.81
N ARG A 387 -33.90 7.15 20.57
CA ARG A 387 -33.75 7.32 22.04
C ARG A 387 -32.47 6.63 22.53
N TYR A 388 -31.98 7.06 23.69
CA TYR A 388 -30.86 6.47 24.45
C TYR A 388 -29.46 6.56 23.80
N SER A 389 -29.31 7.20 22.64
CA SER A 389 -27.97 7.53 22.14
C SER A 389 -27.28 8.49 23.09
N PHE A 390 -26.00 8.25 23.38
CA PHE A 390 -25.18 9.03 24.33
C PHE A 390 -25.70 9.05 25.77
N GLN A 391 -26.59 8.14 26.16
CA GLN A 391 -27.18 8.13 27.51
C GLN A 391 -26.13 7.89 28.60
N ALA A 392 -25.18 6.97 28.37
CA ALA A 392 -24.15 6.57 29.33
C ALA A 392 -22.83 7.35 29.21
N VAL A 393 -22.75 8.30 28.27
CA VAL A 393 -21.56 9.16 28.12
C VAL A 393 -21.32 9.97 29.39
N GLN A 394 -20.10 9.91 29.92
CA GLN A 394 -19.68 10.66 31.11
C GLN A 394 -18.98 11.98 30.79
N SER A 395 -18.26 12.04 29.66
CA SER A 395 -17.52 13.24 29.27
C SER A 395 -17.83 13.68 27.85
N VAL A 396 -18.02 14.98 27.66
CA VAL A 396 -18.32 15.58 26.36
C VAL A 396 -17.30 16.67 26.07
N CYS A 397 -16.60 16.53 24.93
CA CYS A 397 -15.73 17.55 24.37
C CYS A 397 -16.30 17.98 23.02
N CYS A 398 -16.62 19.27 22.87
CA CYS A 398 -17.14 19.84 21.63
C CYS A 398 -16.34 21.07 21.24
N GLU A 399 -15.80 21.08 20.03
CA GLU A 399 -14.97 22.18 19.52
C GLU A 399 -15.34 22.49 18.07
N ASN A 400 -15.64 23.75 17.76
CA ASN A 400 -15.99 24.20 16.41
C ASN A 400 -17.14 23.39 15.77
N VAL A 401 -18.27 23.33 16.49
CA VAL A 401 -19.54 22.71 16.05
C VAL A 401 -20.68 23.74 16.05
N PRO A 402 -20.65 24.73 15.12
CA PRO A 402 -21.42 25.97 15.27
C PRO A 402 -22.90 25.88 14.86
N ILE A 403 -23.31 24.94 14.00
CA ILE A 403 -24.62 25.01 13.28
C ILE A 403 -25.46 23.74 13.44
N VAL A 404 -25.55 23.11 14.61
CA VAL A 404 -26.53 22.00 14.76
C VAL A 404 -27.94 22.57 14.78
N MET A 405 -28.59 22.65 13.61
CA MET A 405 -29.92 23.21 13.43
C MET A 405 -31.02 22.36 14.09
N ARG A 406 -30.86 21.03 14.06
CA ARG A 406 -31.81 20.06 14.63
C ARG A 406 -31.07 19.02 15.46
N TRP A 407 -31.20 19.12 16.77
CA TRP A 407 -30.78 18.07 17.71
C TRP A 407 -32.03 17.41 18.28
N CYS A 408 -32.23 16.13 18.00
CA CYS A 408 -33.29 15.32 18.58
C CYS A 408 -32.65 14.00 19.01
N ALA A 409 -32.30 13.89 20.29
CA ALA A 409 -31.78 12.66 20.86
C ALA A 409 -32.39 12.45 22.26
N PRO A 410 -33.60 11.87 22.33
CA PRO A 410 -34.28 11.63 23.59
C PRO A 410 -33.43 10.77 24.53
N CYS A 411 -33.37 11.14 25.81
CA CYS A 411 -32.59 10.46 26.85
C CYS A 411 -31.07 10.49 26.65
N ALA A 412 -30.54 11.37 25.79
CA ALA A 412 -29.09 11.60 25.70
C ALA A 412 -28.56 12.31 26.95
N PHE A 413 -27.26 12.12 27.23
CA PHE A 413 -26.49 12.88 28.22
C PHE A 413 -26.92 12.76 29.69
N GLN A 414 -27.75 11.78 30.03
CA GLN A 414 -28.28 11.59 31.40
C GLN A 414 -27.19 11.37 32.47
N HIS A 415 -26.02 10.88 32.08
CA HIS A 415 -24.91 10.58 32.99
C HIS A 415 -23.67 11.46 32.78
N VAL A 416 -23.79 12.56 32.02
CA VAL A 416 -22.65 13.46 31.76
C VAL A 416 -22.23 14.17 33.04
N ARG A 417 -20.93 14.12 33.34
CA ARG A 417 -20.31 14.74 34.52
C ARG A 417 -19.26 15.79 34.15
N LYS A 418 -18.66 15.67 32.97
CA LYS A 418 -17.59 16.56 32.49
C LYS A 418 -17.94 17.11 31.11
N VAL A 419 -17.87 18.43 30.97
CA VAL A 419 -18.20 19.14 29.72
C VAL A 419 -17.10 20.14 29.41
N ASP A 420 -16.53 20.07 28.20
CA ASP A 420 -15.63 21.09 27.61
C ASP A 420 -16.19 21.49 26.24
N VAL A 421 -16.66 22.73 26.13
CA VAL A 421 -17.36 23.23 24.93
C VAL A 421 -16.69 24.53 24.49
N ARG A 422 -16.14 24.54 23.28
CA ARG A 422 -15.47 25.69 22.65
C ARG A 422 -16.10 25.96 21.29
N ASN A 423 -16.52 27.21 21.03
CA ASN A 423 -17.14 27.61 19.75
C ASN A 423 -18.32 26.70 19.31
N ALA A 424 -19.12 26.23 20.27
CA ALA A 424 -20.26 25.32 20.04
C ALA A 424 -21.46 25.71 20.92
N HIS A 425 -21.94 26.96 20.78
CA HIS A 425 -22.94 27.57 21.66
C HIS A 425 -24.30 26.86 21.72
N ARG A 426 -24.69 26.10 20.68
CA ARG A 426 -25.90 25.27 20.75
C ARG A 426 -25.72 24.02 21.60
N MET A 427 -24.52 23.43 21.59
CA MET A 427 -24.23 22.22 22.38
C MET A 427 -24.28 22.52 23.87
N SER A 428 -23.81 23.69 24.32
CA SER A 428 -23.93 24.08 25.73
C SER A 428 -25.38 24.20 26.20
N ARG A 429 -26.33 24.59 25.33
CA ARG A 429 -27.76 24.61 25.67
C ARG A 429 -28.35 23.21 25.76
N ILE A 430 -27.96 22.32 24.84
CA ILE A 430 -28.44 20.93 24.80
C ILE A 430 -27.96 20.12 26.00
N LEU A 431 -26.75 20.38 26.50
CA LEU A 431 -26.17 19.66 27.65
C LEU A 431 -26.72 20.14 29.00
N ASN A 432 -27.33 21.32 29.06
CA ASN A 432 -27.80 21.95 30.29
C ASN A 432 -29.34 21.91 30.47
N GLY A 433 -30.08 21.40 29.49
CA GLY A 433 -31.53 21.28 29.51
C GLY A 433 -31.96 19.83 29.37
#